data_AF-A0A3M1PFB3-F1
#
_entry.id   AF-A0A3M1PFB3-F1
#
_cell.length_a   1.000
_cell.length_b   1.000
_cell.length_c   1.000
_cell.angle_alpha   90.00
_cell.angle_beta   90.00
_cell.angle_gamma   90.00
#
_symmetry.space_group_name_H-M   'P 1'
#
loop_
_entity.id
_entity.type
_entity.pdbx_description
1 polymer ?
#
loop_
_entity_poly.entity_id
_entity_poly.type
_entity_poly.pdbx_seq_one_letter_code
_entity_poly.pdbx_strand_id
1 'polypeptide(L)' 'MPQERVYEVFARKTHQDPMMHVGSVNAADDELAKVYAWTMYDEENWVEMCVVPRDAVIQVTHTRKIPLWGN' A
#
# COMPACT_ATOMS: atom_id res chain seq x y z
N MET A 1 18.00 -11.33 -11.67
CA MET A 1 16.62 -11.46 -11.17
C MET A 1 16.05 -10.06 -11.05
N PRO A 2 14.83 -9.78 -11.54
CA PRO A 2 14.19 -8.50 -11.25
C PRO A 2 14.08 -8.34 -9.72
N GLN A 3 14.39 -7.15 -9.23
CA GLN A 3 14.33 -6.85 -7.80
C GLN A 3 12.86 -6.60 -7.48
N GLU A 4 12.26 -7.44 -6.64
CA GLU A 4 10.88 -7.23 -6.20
C GLU A 4 10.80 -5.91 -5.42
N ARG A 5 9.83 -5.07 -5.78
CA ARG A 5 9.52 -3.83 -5.08
C ARG A 5 8.20 -3.98 -4.34
N VAL A 6 8.09 -3.28 -3.22
CA VAL A 6 6.88 -3.26 -2.40
C VAL A 6 5.91 -2.22 -2.96
N TYR A 7 4.64 -2.61 -3.09
CA TYR A 7 3.54 -1.72 -3.41
C TYR A 7 2.57 -1.67 -2.25
N GLU A 8 2.10 -0.48 -1.91
CA GLU A 8 0.96 -0.28 -1.03
C GLU A 8 -0.33 -0.41 -1.83
N VAL A 9 -1.32 -1.07 -1.26
CA VAL A 9 -2.64 -1.28 -1.86
C VAL A 9 -3.66 -0.46 -1.10
N PHE A 10 -4.47 0.28 -1.85
CA PHE A 10 -5.58 1.07 -1.32
C PHE A 10 -6.88 0.67 -2.01
N ALA A 11 -7.99 0.63 -1.28
CA ALA A 11 -9.29 0.31 -1.85
C ALA A 11 -10.44 1.01 -1.11
N ARG A 12 -11.60 1.10 -1.79
CA ARG A 12 -12.87 1.61 -1.21
C ARG A 12 -14.08 0.86 -1.74
N LYS A 13 -15.08 0.65 -0.88
CA LYS A 13 -16.28 -0.15 -1.18
C LYS A 13 -17.34 0.63 -1.94
N THR A 14 -17.41 1.93 -1.72
CA THR A 14 -18.29 2.85 -2.47
C THR A 14 -17.52 4.12 -2.85
N HIS A 15 -18.03 4.88 -3.83
CA HIS A 15 -17.42 6.15 -4.23
C HIS A 15 -17.48 7.24 -3.13
N GLN A 16 -18.32 7.05 -2.11
CA GLN A 16 -18.44 7.96 -0.97
C GLN A 16 -17.49 7.57 0.17
N ASP A 17 -17.00 6.32 0.19
CA ASP A 17 -16.07 5.87 1.21
C ASP A 17 -14.68 6.46 0.98
N PRO A 18 -13.93 6.72 2.06
CA PRO A 18 -12.53 7.10 1.95
C PRO A 18 -11.73 5.97 1.31
N MET A 19 -10.68 6.35 0.58
CA MET A 19 -9.68 5.41 0.10
C MET A 19 -8.86 4.91 1.29
N MET A 20 -8.93 3.61 1.59
CA MET A 20 -8.30 3.01 2.76
C MET A 20 -7.08 2.19 2.36
N HIS A 21 -6.02 2.21 3.17
CA HIS A 21 -4.91 1.27 3.03
C HIS A 21 -5.37 -0.11 3.45
N VAL A 22 -5.25 -1.09 2.56
CA VAL A 22 -5.71 -2.48 2.80
C VAL A 22 -4.56 -3.47 2.92
N GLY A 23 -3.34 -3.08 2.51
CA GLY A 23 -2.13 -3.87 2.71
C GLY A 23 -1.07 -3.59 1.67
N SER A 24 -0.24 -4.60 1.37
CA SER A 24 0.90 -4.45 0.46
C SER A 24 1.20 -5.74 -0.30
N VAL A 25 1.76 -5.61 -1.51
CA VAL A 25 2.22 -6.74 -2.34
C VAL A 25 3.66 -6.53 -2.80
N ASN A 26 4.37 -7.63 -3.03
CA ASN A 26 5.69 -7.62 -3.68
C ASN A 26 5.52 -7.99 -5.15
N ALA A 27 6.04 -7.18 -6.06
CA ALA A 27 5.96 -7.45 -7.50
C ALA A 27 7.17 -6.89 -8.24
N ALA A 28 7.45 -7.44 -9.42
CA ALA A 28 8.55 -6.98 -10.27
C ALA A 28 8.25 -5.64 -10.97
N ASP A 29 6.99 -5.38 -11.31
CA ASP A 29 6.54 -4.20 -12.05
C ASP A 29 5.08 -3.85 -11.72
N ASP A 30 4.60 -2.74 -12.29
CA ASP A 30 3.29 -2.16 -11.97
C ASP A 30 2.13 -3.05 -12.46
N GLU A 31 2.31 -3.78 -13.56
CA GLU A 31 1.26 -4.65 -14.11
C GLU A 31 1.09 -5.90 -13.24
N LEU A 32 2.20 -6.51 -12.82
CA LEU A 32 2.16 -7.65 -11.91
C LEU A 32 1.62 -7.25 -10.53
N ALA A 33 1.93 -6.05 -10.06
CA ALA A 33 1.36 -5.52 -8.81
C ALA A 33 -0.16 -5.41 -8.85
N LYS A 34 -0.75 -4.96 -9.97
CA LYS A 34 -2.21 -4.91 -10.15
C LYS A 34 -2.82 -6.30 -10.08
N VAL A 35 -2.23 -7.28 -10.77
CA VAL A 35 -2.72 -8.67 -10.78
C VAL A 35 -2.68 -9.24 -9.36
N TYR A 36 -1.55 -9.10 -8.66
CA TYR A 36 -1.40 -9.60 -7.30
C TYR A 36 -2.35 -8.92 -6.30
N ALA A 37 -2.51 -7.61 -6.39
CA ALA A 37 -3.44 -6.89 -5.54
C ALA A 37 -4.88 -7.35 -5.77
N TRP A 38 -5.30 -7.52 -7.03
CA TRP A 38 -6.62 -8.04 -7.33
C TRP A 38 -6.82 -9.45 -6.79
N THR A 39 -5.87 -10.37 -7.01
CA THR A 39 -5.97 -11.75 -6.51
C THR A 39 -5.94 -11.87 -4.99
N MET A 40 -5.22 -10.99 -4.29
CA MET A 40 -5.07 -11.05 -2.83
C MET A 40 -6.23 -10.39 -2.07
N TYR A 41 -6.90 -9.41 -2.69
CA TYR A 41 -7.87 -8.55 -2.02
C TYR A 41 -9.24 -8.55 -2.71
N ASP A 42 -9.60 -9.57 -3.50
CA ASP A 42 -10.89 -9.67 -4.20
C ASP A 42 -12.09 -10.05 -3.30
N GLU A 43 -11.87 -10.28 -2.01
CA GLU A 43 -12.89 -10.78 -1.06
C GLU A 43 -14.07 -9.82 -0.83
N GLU A 44 -13.93 -8.55 -1.21
CA GLU A 44 -14.89 -7.48 -0.96
C GLU A 44 -15.33 -6.81 -2.28
N ASN A 45 -16.52 -6.20 -2.30
CA ASN A 45 -17.06 -5.50 -3.47
C ASN A 45 -16.41 -4.12 -3.66
N TRP A 46 -15.11 -4.08 -3.94
CA TRP A 46 -14.38 -2.83 -4.17
C TRP A 46 -14.85 -2.17 -5.46
N VAL A 47 -15.22 -0.89 -5.39
CA VAL A 47 -15.51 -0.07 -6.58
C VAL A 47 -14.26 0.54 -7.18
N GLU A 48 -13.18 0.60 -6.38
CA GLU A 48 -11.89 1.11 -6.80
C GLU A 48 -10.78 0.48 -5.95
N MET A 49 -9.69 0.12 -6.62
CA MET A 49 -8.46 -0.37 -6.01
C MET A 49 -7.27 0.27 -6.72
N CYS A 50 -6.30 0.75 -5.95
CA CYS A 50 -5.10 1.39 -6.44
C CYS A 50 -3.85 0.73 -5.83
N VAL A 51 -2.81 0.60 -6.64
CA VAL A 51 -1.48 0.18 -6.19
C VAL A 51 -0.51 1.33 -6.33
N VAL A 52 0.33 1.54 -5.31
CA VAL A 52 1.31 2.63 -5.29
C VAL A 52 2.68 2.06 -4.90
N PRO A 53 3.74 2.28 -5.71
CA PRO A 53 5.12 2.04 -5.25
C PRO A 53 5.38 2.58 -3.83
N ARG A 54 5.93 1.77 -2.92
CA ARG A 54 6.24 2.22 -1.56
C ARG A 54 7.24 3.39 -1.54
N ASP A 55 8.17 3.43 -2.49
CA ASP A 55 9.14 4.51 -2.66
C ASP A 55 8.54 5.82 -3.17
N ALA A 56 7.33 5.80 -3.74
CA ALA A 56 6.57 7.00 -4.07
C ALA A 56 5.82 7.60 -2.86
N VAL A 57 5.72 6.87 -1.74
CA VAL A 57 5.06 7.35 -0.52
C VAL A 57 6.03 8.19 0.30
N ILE A 58 5.78 9.50 0.32
CA ILE A 58 6.60 10.45 1.10
C ILE A 58 6.06 10.50 2.53
N GLN A 59 6.84 9.98 3.48
CA GLN A 59 6.50 10.05 4.89
C GLN A 59 6.64 11.47 5.44
N VAL A 60 5.56 12.00 6.02
CA VAL A 60 5.58 13.24 6.80
C VAL A 60 5.79 12.89 8.26
N THR A 61 7.00 12.43 8.61
CA THR A 61 7.36 12.21 10.01
C THR A 61 8.05 13.46 10.55
N HIS A 62 7.55 13.99 11.67
CA HIS A 62 8.36 14.90 12.48
C HIS A 62 9.43 14.02 13.13
N THR A 63 10.72 14.27 12.89
CA THR A 63 11.80 13.61 13.63
C THR A 63 11.75 14.04 15.09
N ARG A 64 10.77 13.57 15.87
CA ARG A 64 10.91 13.55 17.32
C ARG A 64 11.96 12.49 17.60
N LYS A 65 13.16 12.94 17.95
CA LYS A 65 14.04 12.12 18.78
C LYS A 65 13.23 11.79 20.03
N ILE A 66 12.67 10.59 20.11
CA ILE A 66 12.11 10.07 21.35
C ILE A 66 13.32 10.00 22.29
N PRO A 67 13.37 10.77 23.38
CA PRO A 67 14.45 10.62 24.34
C PRO A 67 14.36 9.19 24.88
N LEU A 68 15.41 8.40 24.68
CA LEU A 68 15.58 7.12 25.36
C LEU A 68 15.87 7.41 26.83
N TRP A 69 14.86 7.81 27.59
CA TRP A 69 14.92 7.80 29.05
C TRP A 69 14.17 6.57 29.52
N GLY A 70 14.95 5.50 29.70
CA GLY A 70 14.57 4.28 30.38
C GLY A 70 15.83 3.72 31.04
N ASN A 71 15.98 4.03 32.32
CA ASN A 71 16.94 3.43 33.25
C ASN A 71 16.20 2.38 34.07
#